data_AF-A0A1H2X604-F1
#
_entry.id   AF-A0A1H2X604-F1
#
_cell.length_a   1.000
_cell.length_b   1.000
_cell.length_c   1.000
_cell.angle_alpha   90.00
_cell.angle_beta   90.00
_cell.angle_gamma   90.00
#
_symmetry.space_group_name_H-M   'P 1'
#
loop_
_entity.id
_entity.type
_entity.pdbx_description
1 polymer ?
#
loop_
_entity_poly.entity_id
_entity_poly.type
_entity_poly.pdbx_seq_one_letter_code
_entity_poly.pdbx_strand_id
1 'polypeptide(L)'
;MSEVSEHTPDEKLLRMAAQIADFFRSQPDQPPEVGVAGHINDFWGYRMRRGFLALLAAGATDDPVLRAAGALIRLPGEATEGVVPNDPLTHMNEAEAES
;
A
#
# COMPACT_ATOMS: atom_id res chain seq x y z
N MET A 1 -10.62 30.62 7.46
CA MET A 1 -9.29 30.02 7.22
C MET A 1 -9.52 28.53 7.24
N SER A 2 -9.53 27.92 6.06
CA SER A 2 -9.91 26.52 5.87
C SER A 2 -8.97 25.61 6.65
N GLU A 3 -9.54 24.72 7.47
CA GLU A 3 -8.86 23.63 8.15
C GLU A 3 -7.95 22.92 7.15
N VAL A 4 -6.65 22.98 7.41
CA VAL A 4 -5.66 22.16 6.72
C VAL A 4 -6.07 20.73 7.04
N SER A 5 -6.48 19.98 6.02
CA SER A 5 -6.77 18.55 6.15
C SER A 5 -5.44 17.86 6.47
N GLU A 6 -5.09 17.80 7.76
CA GLU A 6 -3.92 17.12 8.30
C GLU A 6 -4.13 15.60 8.22
N HIS A 7 -4.25 15.05 7.01
CA HIS A 7 -4.16 13.61 6.83
C HIS A 7 -2.74 13.20 7.18
N THR A 8 -2.61 12.48 8.29
CA THR A 8 -1.31 11.99 8.73
C THR A 8 -0.72 11.06 7.65
N PRO A 9 0.62 11.01 7.52
CA PRO A 9 1.29 10.09 6.60
C PRO A 9 0.79 8.65 6.76
N ASP A 10 0.44 8.29 7.99
CA ASP A 10 -0.09 7.00 8.41
C ASP A 10 -1.47 6.69 7.84
N GLU A 11 -2.41 7.62 7.94
CA GLU A 11 -3.76 7.49 7.36
C GLU A 11 -3.70 7.36 5.84
N LYS A 12 -2.83 8.15 5.19
CA LYS A 12 -2.63 8.06 3.75
C LYS A 12 -2.11 6.67 3.36
N LEU A 13 -1.17 6.14 4.13
CA LEU A 13 -0.56 4.84 3.89
C LEU A 13 -1.58 3.71 4.07
N LEU A 14 -2.42 3.78 5.10
CA LEU A 14 -3.51 2.83 5.31
C LEU A 14 -4.55 2.87 4.18
N ARG A 15 -4.91 4.08 3.72
CA ARG A 15 -5.83 4.27 2.60
C ARG A 15 -5.31 3.66 1.30
N MET A 16 -4.01 3.84 0.99
CA MET A 16 -3.39 3.22 -0.18
C MET A 16 -3.44 1.69 -0.08
N ALA A 17 -3.11 1.12 1.08
CA ALA A 17 -3.19 -0.32 1.30
C ALA A 17 -4.62 -0.86 1.10
N ALA A 18 -5.63 -0.15 1.63
CA ALA A 18 -7.03 -0.51 1.46
C ALA A 18 -7.49 -0.47 -0.02
N GLN A 19 -7.03 0.51 -0.80
CA GLN A 19 -7.32 0.59 -2.24
C GLN A 19 -6.72 -0.58 -3.02
N ILE A 20 -5.48 -0.99 -2.69
CA ILE A 20 -4.84 -2.16 -3.27
C ILE A 20 -5.62 -3.44 -2.91
N ALA A 21 -6.08 -3.55 -1.66
CA ALA A 21 -6.90 -4.68 -1.23
C ALA A 21 -8.23 -4.77 -1.99
N ASP A 22 -8.90 -3.64 -2.22
CA ASP A 22 -10.13 -3.59 -3.01
C ASP A 22 -9.92 -4.04 -4.47
N PHE A 23 -8.82 -3.59 -5.08
CA PHE A 23 -8.43 -4.04 -6.41
C PHE A 23 -8.26 -5.57 -6.48
N PHE A 24 -7.49 -6.15 -5.54
CA PHE A 24 -7.26 -7.60 -5.54
C PHE A 24 -8.48 -8.42 -5.14
N ARG A 25 -9.41 -7.87 -4.34
CA ARG A 25 -10.71 -8.53 -4.06
C ARG A 25 -11.53 -8.74 -5.32
N SER A 26 -11.36 -7.87 -6.31
CA SER A 26 -12.05 -7.96 -7.59
C SER A 26 -11.37 -8.93 -8.58
N GLN A 27 -10.18 -9.45 -8.26
CA GLN A 27 -9.45 -10.40 -9.10
C GLN A 27 -9.69 -11.84 -8.63
N PRO A 28 -10.18 -12.76 -9.48
CA PRO A 28 -10.47 -14.14 -9.08
C PRO A 28 -9.24 -15.07 -9.08
N ASP A 29 -8.10 -14.60 -9.58
CA ASP A 29 -6.94 -15.45 -9.89
C ASP A 29 -6.13 -15.87 -8.65
N GLN A 30 -6.18 -15.07 -7.58
CA GLN A 30 -5.41 -15.33 -6.35
C GLN A 30 -6.07 -14.75 -5.09
N PRO A 31 -5.73 -15.26 -3.89
CA PRO A 31 -6.18 -14.69 -2.64
C PRO A 31 -5.75 -13.22 -2.52
N PRO A 32 -6.64 -12.31 -2.10
CA PRO A 32 -6.36 -10.88 -2.09
C PRO A 32 -5.19 -10.51 -1.17
N GLU A 33 -5.02 -11.21 -0.05
CA GLU A 33 -3.93 -10.99 0.89
C GLU A 33 -2.54 -11.30 0.28
N VAL A 34 -2.46 -12.29 -0.63
CA VAL A 34 -1.24 -12.63 -1.35
C VAL A 34 -0.93 -11.57 -2.39
N GLY A 35 -1.95 -11.13 -3.15
CA GLY A 35 -1.82 -10.05 -4.13
C GLY A 35 -1.38 -8.74 -3.51
N VAL A 36 -2.02 -8.34 -2.40
CA VAL A 36 -1.66 -7.13 -1.63
C VAL A 36 -0.23 -7.19 -1.13
N ALA A 37 0.16 -8.29 -0.48
CA ALA A 37 1.51 -8.44 0.05
C ALA A 37 2.56 -8.43 -1.07
N GLY A 38 2.28 -9.10 -2.20
CA GLY A 38 3.13 -9.07 -3.38
C GLY A 38 3.32 -7.64 -3.91
N HIS A 39 2.23 -6.89 -4.09
CA HIS A 39 2.28 -5.52 -4.54
C HIS A 39 3.04 -4.60 -3.58
N ILE A 40 2.81 -4.70 -2.27
CA ILE A 40 3.57 -3.92 -1.28
C ILE A 40 5.07 -4.30 -1.31
N ASN A 41 5.39 -5.58 -1.45
CA ASN A 41 6.78 -6.04 -1.54
C ASN A 41 7.50 -5.60 -2.83
N ASP A 42 6.76 -5.35 -3.91
CA ASP A 42 7.34 -4.92 -5.19
C ASP A 42 7.47 -3.39 -5.26
N PHE A 43 6.40 -2.66 -4.90
CA PHE A 43 6.30 -1.22 -5.13
C PHE A 43 6.65 -0.35 -3.92
N TRP A 44 6.53 -0.86 -2.68
CA TRP A 44 6.76 0.00 -1.51
C TRP A 44 8.21 -0.04 -1.05
N GLY A 45 8.76 1.11 -0.68
CA GLY A 45 10.07 1.20 -0.06
C GLY A 45 10.09 0.72 1.40
N TYR A 46 11.29 0.48 1.94
CA TYR A 46 11.52 -0.01 3.31
C TYR A 46 10.73 0.78 4.36
N ARG A 47 10.78 2.11 4.31
CA ARG A 47 10.10 2.99 5.29
C ARG A 47 8.58 2.82 5.26
N MET A 48 7.99 2.67 4.08
CA MET A 48 6.55 2.48 3.93
C MET A 48 6.12 1.12 4.46
N ARG A 49 6.85 0.04 4.12
CA ARG A 49 6.58 -1.30 4.65
C ARG A 49 6.65 -1.32 6.17
N ARG A 50 7.69 -0.71 6.75
CA ARG A 50 7.84 -0.59 8.20
C ARG A 50 6.70 0.21 8.83
N GLY A 51 6.31 1.33 8.24
CA GLY A 51 5.18 2.14 8.70
C GLY A 51 3.87 1.36 8.70
N PHE A 52 3.59 0.64 7.61
CA PHE A 52 2.38 -0.19 7.51
C PHE A 52 2.32 -1.28 8.58
N LEU A 53 3.42 -2.01 8.77
CA LEU A 53 3.49 -3.05 9.80
C LEU A 53 3.30 -2.47 11.20
N ALA A 54 3.84 -1.26 11.46
CA ALA A 54 3.59 -0.56 12.73
C ALA A 54 2.12 -0.19 12.90
N LEU A 55 1.43 0.25 11.85
CA LEU A 55 -0.01 0.55 11.88
C LEU A 55 -0.86 -0.70 12.11
N LEU A 56 -0.51 -1.83 11.49
CA LEU A 56 -1.16 -3.11 11.76
C LEU A 56 -0.97 -3.53 13.22
N ALA A 57 0.25 -3.40 13.76
CA ALA A 57 0.55 -3.71 15.15
C ALA A 57 -0.17 -2.78 16.14
N ALA A 58 -0.38 -1.51 15.77
CA ALA A 58 -1.14 -0.54 16.54
C ALA A 58 -2.67 -0.74 16.45
N GLY A 59 -3.14 -1.66 15.60
CA GLY A 59 -4.58 -1.90 15.40
C GLY A 59 -5.27 -0.78 14.62
N ALA A 60 -4.56 -0.05 13.76
CA ALA A 60 -5.12 1.05 12.97
C ALA A 60 -6.16 0.58 11.93
N THR A 61 -6.25 -0.72 11.65
CA THR A 61 -7.28 -1.33 10.80
C THR A 61 -7.68 -2.71 11.32
N ASP A 62 -8.97 -3.05 11.19
CA ASP A 62 -9.49 -4.40 11.43
C ASP A 62 -9.69 -5.19 10.13
N ASP A 63 -9.24 -4.65 9.00
CA ASP A 63 -9.40 -5.32 7.72
C ASP A 63 -8.65 -6.68 7.69
N PRO A 64 -9.34 -7.81 7.47
CA PRO A 64 -8.73 -9.13 7.56
C PRO A 64 -7.70 -9.37 6.43
N VAL A 65 -7.91 -8.77 5.26
CA VAL A 65 -7.00 -8.91 4.11
C VAL A 65 -5.69 -8.16 4.40
N LEU A 66 -5.78 -6.94 4.92
CA LEU A 66 -4.60 -6.14 5.29
C LEU A 66 -3.80 -6.79 6.41
N ARG A 67 -4.48 -7.35 7.43
CA ARG A 67 -3.82 -8.09 8.51
C ARG A 67 -3.12 -9.35 8.01
N ALA A 68 -3.78 -10.13 7.16
CA ALA A 68 -3.19 -11.33 6.56
C ALA A 68 -2.01 -10.99 5.64
N ALA A 69 -2.13 -9.93 4.82
CA ALA A 69 -1.05 -9.43 3.99
C ALA A 69 0.16 -8.98 4.83
N GLY A 70 -0.08 -8.38 6.00
CA GLY A 70 0.96 -8.00 6.96
C GLY A 70 1.93 -9.13 7.30
N ALA A 71 1.43 -10.35 7.47
CA ALA A 71 2.26 -11.52 7.77
C ALA A 71 3.14 -11.99 6.57
N LEU A 72 2.78 -11.59 5.35
CA LEU A 72 3.47 -11.95 4.10
C LEU A 72 4.46 -10.87 3.63
N ILE A 73 4.37 -9.65 4.17
CA ILE A 73 5.27 -8.55 3.83
C ILE A 73 6.68 -8.83 4.37
N ARG A 74 7.68 -8.69 3.50
CA ARG A 74 9.08 -8.91 3.83
C ARG A 74 9.79 -7.58 3.99
N LEU A 75 10.41 -7.40 5.15
CA LEU A 75 11.39 -6.35 5.37
C LEU A 75 12.76 -6.87 4.95
N PRO A 76 13.40 -6.34 3.89
CA PRO A 76 14.78 -6.72 3.60
C PRO A 76 15.67 -6.33 4.80
N GLY A 77 16.53 -7.27 5.23
CA GLY A 77 17.43 -7.09 6.37
C GLY A 77 18.55 -6.07 6.12
N GLU A 78 18.77 -5.70 4.85
CA GLU A 78 19.69 -4.65 4.46
C GLU A 78 18.89 -3.55 3.76
N ALA A 79 19.07 -2.31 4.18
CA ALA A 79 18.64 -1.14 3.44
C ALA A 79 19.49 -1.07 2.17
N THR A 80 19.13 -1.83 1.14
CA THR A 80 19.69 -1.61 -0.20
C THR A 80 19.18 -0.26 -0.68
N GLU A 81 20.00 0.77 -0.41
CA GLU A 81 19.95 2.05 -1.09
C GLU A 81 19.84 1.81 -2.60
N GLY A 82 18.84 2.41 -3.24
CA GLY A 82 18.84 2.56 -4.69
C GLY A 82 17.66 1.98 -5.48
N VAL A 83 16.57 1.50 -4.88
CA VAL A 83 15.32 1.39 -5.65
C VAL A 83 14.68 2.78 -5.69
N VAL A 84 14.74 3.43 -6.84
CA VAL A 84 13.90 4.59 -7.13
C VAL A 84 12.46 4.16 -6.87
N PRO A 85 11.68 4.88 -6.03
CA PRO A 85 10.28 4.54 -5.84
C PRO A 85 9.61 4.66 -7.20
N ASN A 86 9.16 3.53 -7.75
CA ASN A 86 8.21 3.55 -8.84
C ASN A 86 6.89 3.97 -8.20
N ASP A 87 6.68 5.29 -8.09
CA ASP A 87 5.46 5.90 -7.59
C ASP A 87 4.30 5.34 -8.43
N PRO A 88 3.43 4.48 -7.86
CA PRO A 88 2.32 3.88 -8.62
C PRO A 88 1.21 4.89 -8.96
N LEU A 89 1.45 6.19 -8.72
CA LEU A 89 0.55 7.30 -9.07
C LEU A 89 0.86 7.95 -10.44
N THR A 90 1.85 7.47 -11.20
CA THR A 90 2.17 8.03 -12.53
C THR A 90 1.26 7.53 -13.67
N HIS A 91 0.42 6.50 -13.51
CA HIS A 91 -0.39 5.96 -14.62
C HIS A 91 -1.92 6.00 -14.43
N MET A 92 -2.47 6.92 -13.62
CA MET A 92 -3.93 7.05 -13.48
C MET A 92 -4.54 8.33 -14.09
N ASN A 93 -3.84 9.09 -14.97
CA ASN A 93 -4.43 10.30 -15.59
C ASN A 93 -4.17 10.48 -17.10
N GLU A 94 -4.24 9.43 -17.92
CA GLU A 94 -4.22 9.58 -19.38
C GLU A 94 -5.24 8.63 -20.04
N ALA A 95 -6.52 8.86 -19.76
CA ALA A 95 -7.61 8.24 -20.52
C ALA A 95 -8.73 9.25 -20.80
N GLU A 96 -8.39 10.51 -21.08
CA GLU A 96 -9.31 11.51 -21.64
C GLU A 96 -8.55 12.45 -22.59
N ALA A 97 -8.34 12.01 -23.82
CA ALA A 97 -8.30 12.85 -25.03
C ALA A 97 -7.87 11.98 -26.21
N GLU A 98 -8.80 11.59 -27.07
CA GLU A 98 -8.84 12.02 -28.47
C GLU A 98 -10.03 11.35 -29.16
N SER A 99 -10.54 12.06 -30.16
CA SER A 99 -11.91 12.03 -30.67
C SER A 99 -12.12 11.02 -31.80
#